data_AF-A0A0K8RIA5-F1
#
_entry.id   AF-A0A0K8RIA5-F1
#
_cell.length_a   1.000
_cell.length_b   1.000
_cell.length_c   1.000
_cell.angle_alpha   90.00
_cell.angle_beta   90.00
_cell.angle_gamma   90.00
#
_symmetry.space_group_name_H-M   'P 1'
#
loop_
_entity.id
_entity.type
_entity.pdbx_description
1 polymer ?
#
loop_
_entity_poly.entity_id
_entity_poly.type
_entity_poly.pdbx_seq_one_letter_code
_entity_poly.pdbx_strand_id
1 'polypeptide(L)'
;MSTSLYTFIFLSIMLLIFSQGTAKKQREEKHLRSTPPKNENHRFHQLCRHEHNKYRKLHHVNILRTNSTLYIKARGWASYLSKLDITTDVPHEYTPGIGENIYWMTNAQKPYTQYAEKAVQYWYAENKYYNYDTGRFSPNTAHFTQMVWKSTTQVGCGYNVSRTLTLFVVCKCFPQGNIAGQYQSNVLRPSQ
;
A
#
# COMPACT_ATOMS: atom_id res chain seq x y z
N MET A 1 43.02 -5.87 56.48
CA MET A 1 41.88 -4.96 56.19
C MET A 1 41.70 -4.61 54.70
N SER A 2 42.69 -4.85 53.84
CA SER A 2 42.65 -4.42 52.42
C SER A 2 41.71 -5.25 51.52
N THR A 3 41.69 -6.58 51.63
CA THR A 3 40.91 -7.48 50.74
C THR A 3 39.39 -7.34 50.90
N SER A 4 38.91 -7.15 52.13
CA SER A 4 37.48 -6.99 52.42
C SER A 4 36.92 -5.72 51.77
N LEU A 5 37.66 -4.60 51.84
CA LEU A 5 37.25 -3.34 51.22
C LEU A 5 37.15 -3.46 49.68
N TYR A 6 38.09 -4.15 49.04
CA TYR A 6 38.03 -4.40 47.59
C TYR A 6 36.82 -5.25 47.19
N THR A 7 36.48 -6.29 47.96
CA THR A 7 35.28 -7.10 47.68
C THR A 7 34.00 -6.29 47.81
N PHE A 8 33.90 -5.41 48.81
CA PHE A 8 32.74 -4.53 48.98
C PHE A 8 32.60 -3.50 47.85
N ILE A 9 33.73 -2.92 47.40
CA ILE A 9 33.74 -1.98 46.27
C ILE A 9 33.35 -2.70 44.96
N PHE A 10 33.89 -3.90 44.72
CA PHE A 10 33.56 -4.66 43.52
C PHE A 10 32.08 -5.10 43.47
N LEU A 11 31.53 -5.57 44.60
CA LEU A 11 30.12 -5.94 44.72
C LEU A 11 29.19 -4.73 44.52
N SER A 12 29.53 -3.56 45.07
CA SER A 12 28.73 -2.35 44.90
C SER A 12 28.73 -1.83 43.46
N ILE A 13 29.89 -1.87 42.77
CA ILE A 13 29.98 -1.54 41.34
C ILE A 13 29.15 -2.51 40.48
N MET A 14 29.21 -3.82 40.75
CA MET A 14 28.41 -4.80 40.02
C MET A 14 26.91 -4.58 40.22
N LEU A 15 26.45 -4.33 41.45
CA LEU A 15 25.04 -4.03 41.73
C LEU A 15 24.55 -2.76 41.02
N LEU A 16 25.39 -1.72 40.94
CA LEU A 16 25.11 -0.49 40.18
C LEU A 16 24.96 -0.77 38.68
N ILE A 17 25.86 -1.57 38.09
CA ILE A 17 25.80 -1.94 36.66
C ILE A 17 24.52 -2.75 36.36
N PHE A 18 24.20 -3.74 37.21
CA PHE A 18 22.96 -4.52 37.07
C PHE A 18 21.70 -3.65 37.19
N SER A 19 21.66 -2.72 38.15
CA SER A 19 20.56 -1.78 38.34
C SER A 19 20.37 -0.84 37.14
N GLN A 20 21.47 -0.32 36.58
CA GLN A 20 21.41 0.53 35.38
C GLN A 20 20.95 -0.27 34.14
N GLY A 21 21.38 -1.53 34.01
CA GLY A 21 20.96 -2.43 32.93
C GLY A 21 19.46 -2.72 32.94
N THR A 22 18.88 -2.98 34.11
CA THR A 22 17.43 -3.23 34.25
C THR A 22 16.61 -1.97 34.01
N ALA A 23 17.07 -0.81 34.50
CA ALA A 23 16.42 0.48 34.25
C ALA A 23 16.42 0.87 32.76
N LYS A 24 17.54 0.63 32.05
CA LYS A 24 17.64 0.87 30.61
C LYS A 24 16.68 -0.03 29.82
N LYS A 25 16.65 -1.32 30.13
CA LYS A 25 15.74 -2.29 29.49
C LYS A 25 14.27 -1.92 29.71
N GLN A 26 13.89 -1.56 30.94
CA GLN A 26 12.53 -1.08 31.23
C GLN A 26 12.18 0.21 30.48
N ARG A 27 13.13 1.13 30.30
CA ARG A 27 12.93 2.38 29.56
C ARG A 27 12.75 2.13 28.06
N GLU A 28 13.52 1.20 27.48
CA GLU A 28 13.39 0.77 26.08
C GLU A 28 12.07 0.03 25.82
N GLU A 29 11.67 -0.89 26.71
CA GLU A 29 10.38 -1.58 26.63
C GLU A 29 9.19 -0.62 26.79
N LYS A 30 9.29 0.34 27.71
CA LYS A 30 8.28 1.40 27.88
C LYS A 30 8.21 2.32 26.66
N HIS A 31 9.33 2.64 26.04
CA HIS A 31 9.37 3.43 24.81
C HIS A 31 8.73 2.66 23.63
N LEU A 32 9.10 1.39 23.44
CA LEU A 32 8.51 0.52 22.42
C LEU A 32 7.00 0.34 22.59
N ARG A 33 6.54 0.25 23.85
CA ARG A 33 5.11 0.17 24.21
C ARG A 33 4.37 1.51 24.08
N SER A 34 5.08 2.63 24.04
CA SER A 34 4.51 3.99 23.92
C SER A 34 4.41 4.54 22.50
N THR A 35 5.17 4.00 21.54
CA THR A 35 5.04 4.37 20.12
C THR A 35 3.71 3.87 19.57
N PRO A 36 2.84 4.76 19.06
CA PRO A 36 1.63 4.34 18.35
C PRO A 36 2.03 3.37 17.23
N PRO A 37 1.30 2.26 17.00
CA PRO A 37 1.62 1.35 15.93
C PRO A 37 1.67 2.14 14.61
N LYS A 38 2.79 2.01 13.89
CA LYS A 38 2.98 2.65 12.59
C LYS A 38 1.81 2.21 11.70
N ASN A 39 1.00 3.16 11.23
CA ASN A 39 -0.16 2.85 10.39
C ASN A 39 0.32 2.24 9.07
N GLU A 40 0.42 0.90 9.01
CA GLU A 40 0.96 0.17 7.86
C GLU A 40 0.16 0.47 6.59
N ASN A 41 -1.16 0.64 6.71
CA ASN A 41 -2.03 1.02 5.59
C ASN A 41 -1.73 2.43 5.08
N HIS A 42 -1.37 3.38 5.95
CA HIS A 42 -0.95 4.71 5.51
C HIS A 42 0.36 4.65 4.71
N ARG A 43 1.35 3.89 5.20
CA ARG A 43 2.60 3.64 4.45
C ARG A 43 2.34 2.92 3.13
N PHE A 44 1.48 1.90 3.14
CA PHE A 44 1.08 1.15 1.96
C PHE A 44 0.46 2.07 0.90
N HIS A 45 -0.47 2.95 1.31
CA HIS A 45 -1.07 3.94 0.43
C HIS A 45 -0.01 4.87 -0.20
N GLN A 46 0.94 5.37 0.60
CA GLN A 46 2.02 6.21 0.09
C GLN A 46 2.87 5.50 -0.97
N LEU A 47 3.19 4.22 -0.75
CA LEU A 47 3.93 3.39 -1.71
C LEU A 47 3.14 3.18 -3.00
N CYS A 48 1.85 2.82 -2.92
CA CYS A 48 1.01 2.69 -4.11
C CYS A 48 0.95 3.99 -4.90
N ARG A 49 0.70 5.14 -4.24
CA ARG A 49 0.62 6.44 -4.92
C ARG A 49 1.95 6.83 -5.57
N HIS A 50 3.07 6.57 -4.89
CA HIS A 50 4.40 6.80 -5.43
C HIS A 50 4.62 5.99 -6.71
N GLU A 51 4.30 4.69 -6.69
CA GLU A 51 4.47 3.81 -7.85
C GLU A 51 3.54 4.19 -9.02
N HIS A 52 2.28 4.57 -8.74
CA HIS A 52 1.39 5.13 -9.77
C HIS A 52 2.01 6.34 -10.45
N ASN A 53 2.61 7.25 -9.67
CA ASN A 53 3.17 8.50 -10.18
C ASN A 53 4.44 8.29 -10.99
N LYS A 54 5.22 7.23 -10.74
CA LYS A 54 6.32 6.83 -11.63
C LYS A 54 5.80 6.51 -13.03
N TYR A 55 4.79 5.64 -13.11
CA TYR A 55 4.22 5.24 -14.40
C TYR A 55 3.49 6.39 -15.09
N ARG A 56 2.69 7.17 -14.37
CA ARG A 56 2.01 8.34 -14.93
C ARG A 56 2.97 9.36 -15.53
N LYS A 57 4.16 9.53 -14.96
CA LYS A 57 5.22 10.37 -15.52
C LYS A 57 5.68 9.87 -16.89
N LEU A 58 5.83 8.55 -17.08
CA LEU A 58 6.18 7.97 -18.38
C LEU A 58 5.14 8.30 -19.44
N HIS A 59 3.87 8.39 -19.06
CA HIS A 59 2.74 8.69 -19.94
C HIS A 59 2.44 10.20 -20.05
N HIS A 60 3.31 11.08 -19.55
CA HIS A 60 3.13 12.54 -19.65
C HIS A 60 1.82 13.06 -19.03
N VAL A 61 1.28 12.38 -18.01
CA VAL A 61 0.07 12.81 -17.31
C VAL A 61 0.38 13.28 -15.89
N ASN A 62 -0.46 14.17 -15.36
CA ASN A 62 -0.29 14.75 -14.03
C ASN A 62 -0.24 13.69 -12.93
N ILE A 63 0.55 13.94 -11.88
CA ILE A 63 0.61 13.05 -10.71
C ILE A 63 -0.73 12.99 -9.95
N LEU A 64 -1.00 11.85 -9.33
CA LEU A 64 -2.13 11.67 -8.43
C LEU A 64 -1.81 12.20 -7.03
N ARG A 65 -2.79 12.92 -6.48
CA ARG A 65 -2.80 13.37 -5.08
C ARG A 65 -3.56 12.38 -4.21
N THR A 66 -3.17 12.32 -2.93
CA THR A 66 -3.92 11.55 -1.94
C THR A 66 -5.31 12.17 -1.73
N ASN A 67 -6.33 11.34 -1.66
CA ASN A 67 -7.65 11.71 -1.13
C ASN A 67 -8.03 10.79 0.03
N SER A 68 -8.30 11.38 1.20
CA SER A 68 -8.59 10.64 2.43
C SER A 68 -9.90 9.86 2.35
N THR A 69 -10.93 10.38 1.68
CA THR A 69 -12.20 9.68 1.47
C THR A 69 -12.02 8.44 0.60
N LEU A 70 -11.27 8.55 -0.51
CA LEU A 70 -10.94 7.41 -1.36
C LEU A 70 -10.11 6.38 -0.59
N TYR A 71 -9.17 6.83 0.24
CA TYR A 71 -8.35 5.96 1.09
C TYR A 71 -9.19 5.16 2.08
N ILE A 72 -10.16 5.80 2.74
CA ILE A 72 -11.09 5.15 3.66
C ILE A 72 -11.96 4.14 2.90
N LYS A 73 -12.52 4.52 1.75
CA LYS A 73 -13.32 3.61 0.89
C LYS A 73 -12.52 2.39 0.45
N ALA A 74 -11.31 2.59 -0.07
CA ALA A 74 -10.44 1.50 -0.50
C ALA A 74 -10.12 0.52 0.64
N ARG A 75 -9.83 1.02 1.85
CA ARG A 75 -9.61 0.18 3.04
C ARG A 75 -10.88 -0.56 3.47
N GLY A 76 -12.03 0.10 3.41
CA GLY A 76 -13.32 -0.50 3.69
C GLY A 76 -13.60 -1.67 2.74
N TRP A 77 -13.42 -1.46 1.44
CA TRP A 77 -13.63 -2.50 0.44
C TRP A 77 -12.63 -3.64 0.56
N ALA A 78 -11.34 -3.36 0.73
CA ALA A 78 -10.34 -4.40 0.98
C ALA A 78 -10.67 -5.26 2.21
N SER A 79 -11.21 -4.63 3.27
CA SER A 79 -11.69 -5.33 4.46
C SER A 79 -12.89 -6.23 4.17
N TYR A 80 -13.86 -5.75 3.37
CA TYR A 80 -14.98 -6.57 2.92
C TYR A 80 -14.51 -7.78 2.09
N LEU A 81 -13.64 -7.57 1.10
CA LEU A 81 -13.07 -8.64 0.27
C LEU A 81 -12.33 -9.68 1.12
N SER A 82 -11.54 -9.26 2.11
CA SER A 82 -10.84 -10.18 3.01
C SER A 82 -11.77 -11.03 3.89
N LYS A 83 -13.01 -10.58 4.11
CA LYS A 83 -14.03 -11.37 4.83
C LYS A 83 -14.76 -12.34 3.92
N LEU A 84 -14.98 -11.96 2.66
CA LEU A 84 -15.51 -12.86 1.64
C LEU A 84 -14.50 -13.98 1.35
N ASP A 85 -13.22 -13.63 1.21
CA ASP A 85 -12.11 -14.56 0.98
C ASP A 85 -12.30 -15.45 -0.27
N ILE A 86 -12.89 -14.88 -1.33
CA ILE A 86 -13.14 -15.51 -2.63
C ILE A 86 -12.18 -14.90 -3.66
N THR A 87 -11.54 -15.74 -4.47
CA THR A 87 -10.60 -15.32 -5.52
C THR A 87 -11.02 -15.70 -6.94
N THR A 88 -12.07 -16.52 -7.09
CA THR A 88 -12.60 -16.96 -8.38
C THR A 88 -13.45 -15.90 -9.07
N ASP A 89 -14.11 -15.05 -8.28
CA ASP A 89 -14.92 -13.94 -8.74
C ASP A 89 -14.88 -12.82 -7.69
N VAL A 90 -13.87 -11.95 -7.80
CA VAL A 90 -13.65 -10.87 -6.84
C VAL A 90 -14.57 -9.69 -7.21
N PRO A 91 -15.56 -9.33 -6.36
CA PRO A 91 -16.51 -8.30 -6.73
C PRO A 91 -15.90 -6.89 -6.69
N HIS A 92 -16.28 -6.09 -7.69
CA HIS A 92 -16.03 -4.65 -7.70
C HIS A 92 -17.11 -3.89 -6.92
N GLU A 93 -16.74 -2.77 -6.29
CA GLU A 93 -17.70 -1.85 -5.67
C GLU A 93 -17.96 -0.67 -6.59
N TYR A 94 -19.15 -0.67 -7.21
CA TYR A 94 -19.61 0.45 -8.00
C TYR A 94 -19.93 1.65 -7.11
N THR A 95 -19.25 2.77 -7.37
CA THR A 95 -19.63 4.09 -6.85
C THR A 95 -19.56 5.08 -8.00
N PRO A 96 -20.64 5.82 -8.31
CA PRO A 96 -20.65 6.77 -9.42
C PRO A 96 -19.46 7.74 -9.39
N GLY A 97 -18.72 7.81 -10.49
CA GLY A 97 -17.58 8.72 -10.65
C GLY A 97 -16.29 8.25 -9.98
N ILE A 98 -16.26 7.10 -9.31
CA ILE A 98 -15.06 6.54 -8.68
C ILE A 98 -14.63 5.27 -9.41
N GLY A 99 -13.40 5.29 -9.93
CA GLY A 99 -12.76 4.12 -10.53
C GLY A 99 -12.16 3.20 -9.47
N GLU A 100 -11.90 1.95 -9.84
CA GLU A 100 -11.36 0.94 -8.93
C GLU A 100 -10.39 0.01 -9.64
N ASN A 101 -9.25 -0.26 -8.98
CA ASN A 101 -8.39 -1.39 -9.31
C ASN A 101 -8.28 -2.32 -8.10
N ILE A 102 -8.33 -3.63 -8.34
CA ILE A 102 -8.20 -4.66 -7.32
C ILE A 102 -7.03 -5.60 -7.70
N TYR A 103 -6.26 -6.01 -6.70
CA TYR A 103 -5.22 -7.03 -6.81
C TYR A 103 -5.34 -7.97 -5.61
N TRP A 104 -5.04 -9.24 -5.81
CA TRP A 104 -4.97 -10.21 -4.71
C TRP A 104 -3.80 -11.16 -4.84
N MET A 105 -3.37 -11.70 -3.70
CA MET A 105 -2.30 -12.68 -3.60
C MET A 105 -2.63 -13.66 -2.47
N THR A 106 -2.73 -14.94 -2.79
CA THR A 106 -2.86 -16.01 -1.79
C THR A 106 -1.51 -16.25 -1.11
N ASN A 107 -1.53 -16.81 0.11
CA ASN A 107 -0.33 -17.10 0.89
C ASN A 107 0.59 -15.87 1.06
N ALA A 108 -0.01 -14.69 1.26
CA ALA A 108 0.72 -13.45 1.41
C ALA A 108 1.58 -13.44 2.68
N GLN A 109 2.81 -12.95 2.57
CA GLN A 109 3.76 -12.93 3.68
C GLN A 109 4.09 -11.50 4.11
N LYS A 110 4.30 -11.33 5.42
CA LYS A 110 4.77 -10.07 5.98
C LYS A 110 6.23 -9.79 5.55
N PRO A 111 6.62 -8.52 5.41
CA PRO A 111 5.81 -7.32 5.60
C PRO A 111 4.89 -7.05 4.40
N TYR A 112 3.59 -6.82 4.64
CA TYR A 112 2.61 -6.66 3.55
C TYR A 112 2.83 -5.41 2.69
N THR A 113 3.58 -4.44 3.19
CA THR A 113 3.98 -3.25 2.40
C THR A 113 4.71 -3.59 1.09
N GLN A 114 5.32 -4.77 0.97
CA GLN A 114 5.93 -5.23 -0.29
C GLN A 114 4.92 -5.39 -1.44
N TYR A 115 3.63 -5.59 -1.14
CA TYR A 115 2.60 -5.80 -2.15
C TYR A 115 2.08 -4.48 -2.74
N ALA A 116 2.41 -3.33 -2.14
CA ALA A 116 1.99 -2.03 -2.66
C ALA A 116 2.57 -1.77 -4.05
N GLU A 117 3.86 -2.01 -4.23
CA GLU A 117 4.53 -1.87 -5.54
C GLU A 117 4.14 -3.01 -6.47
N LYS A 118 4.12 -4.27 -5.99
CA LYS A 118 3.73 -5.44 -6.80
C LYS A 118 2.34 -5.30 -7.42
N ALA A 119 1.35 -4.83 -6.67
CA ALA A 119 0.00 -4.62 -7.19
C ALA A 119 -0.03 -3.58 -8.32
N VAL A 120 0.67 -2.45 -8.12
CA VAL A 120 0.72 -1.37 -9.11
C VAL A 120 1.50 -1.78 -10.36
N GLN A 121 2.60 -2.52 -10.20
CA GLN A 121 3.36 -3.08 -11.31
C GLN A 121 2.55 -4.12 -12.09
N TYR A 122 1.79 -4.97 -11.38
CA TYR A 122 0.90 -5.96 -12.00
C TYR A 122 -0.16 -5.28 -12.88
N TRP A 123 -0.85 -4.27 -12.35
CA TRP A 123 -1.80 -3.48 -13.14
C TRP A 123 -1.13 -2.76 -14.30
N TYR A 124 0.04 -2.16 -14.11
CA TYR A 124 0.75 -1.49 -15.19
C TYR A 124 1.20 -2.44 -16.29
N ALA A 125 1.59 -3.68 -15.95
CA ALA A 125 2.07 -4.67 -16.91
C ALA A 125 1.07 -5.00 -18.02
N GLU A 126 -0.22 -4.67 -17.83
CA GLU A 126 -1.25 -4.74 -18.87
C GLU A 126 -1.00 -3.79 -20.06
N ASN A 127 -0.15 -2.76 -19.92
CA ASN A 127 0.19 -1.81 -20.98
C ASN A 127 0.66 -2.50 -22.27
N LYS A 128 1.32 -3.67 -22.15
CA LYS A 128 1.81 -4.46 -23.30
C LYS A 128 0.68 -4.99 -24.19
N TYR A 129 -0.54 -5.06 -23.68
CA TYR A 129 -1.72 -5.51 -24.40
C TYR A 129 -2.57 -4.34 -24.91
N TYR A 130 -2.22 -3.10 -24.57
CA TYR A 130 -3.01 -1.94 -24.93
C TYR A 130 -2.64 -1.42 -26.32
N ASN A 131 -3.64 -1.38 -27.21
CA ASN A 131 -3.49 -0.78 -28.53
C ASN A 131 -3.80 0.73 -28.45
N TYR A 132 -2.75 1.55 -28.41
CA TYR A 132 -2.84 3.01 -28.33
C TYR A 132 -3.43 3.68 -29.58
N ASP A 133 -3.36 3.03 -30.76
CA ASP A 133 -3.91 3.58 -32.00
C ASP A 133 -5.44 3.54 -31.98
N THR A 134 -6.01 2.42 -31.55
CA THR A 134 -7.46 2.24 -31.48
C THR A 134 -8.09 2.79 -30.20
N GLY A 135 -7.36 2.74 -29.08
CA GLY A 135 -7.78 3.26 -27.78
C GLY A 135 -9.18 2.80 -27.34
N ARG A 136 -9.31 1.56 -26.86
CA ARG A 136 -10.60 0.97 -26.45
C ARG A 136 -10.53 0.29 -25.10
N PHE A 137 -11.70 0.08 -24.50
CA PHE A 137 -11.83 -0.79 -23.33
C PHE A 137 -11.45 -2.23 -23.69
N SER A 138 -10.73 -2.88 -22.79
CA SER A 138 -10.57 -4.33 -22.74
C SER A 138 -10.38 -4.74 -21.28
N PRO A 139 -11.01 -5.83 -20.81
CA PRO A 139 -10.77 -6.36 -19.47
C PRO A 139 -9.29 -6.58 -19.16
N ASN A 140 -8.50 -6.96 -20.18
CA ASN A 140 -7.06 -7.23 -20.04
C ASN A 140 -6.19 -5.97 -19.89
N THR A 141 -6.78 -4.78 -19.97
CA THR A 141 -6.08 -3.49 -19.93
C THR A 141 -6.71 -2.48 -18.99
N ALA A 142 -7.82 -2.85 -18.35
CA ALA A 142 -8.66 -1.92 -17.60
C ALA A 142 -7.94 -1.35 -16.37
N HIS A 143 -7.06 -2.13 -15.73
CA HIS A 143 -6.31 -1.64 -14.58
C HIS A 143 -5.25 -0.64 -15.03
N PHE A 144 -4.51 -0.97 -16.09
CA PHE A 144 -3.53 -0.07 -16.69
C PHE A 144 -4.17 1.26 -17.12
N THR A 145 -5.25 1.21 -17.90
CA THR A 145 -5.88 2.43 -18.42
C THR A 145 -6.41 3.32 -17.30
N GLN A 146 -6.92 2.75 -16.21
CA GLN A 146 -7.31 3.52 -15.03
C GLN A 146 -6.11 4.19 -14.35
N MET A 147 -4.96 3.51 -14.25
CA MET A 147 -3.77 4.08 -13.62
C MET A 147 -3.26 5.33 -14.35
N VAL A 148 -3.19 5.27 -15.68
CA VAL A 148 -2.62 6.33 -16.51
C VAL A 148 -3.66 7.32 -17.04
N TRP A 149 -4.93 7.17 -16.64
CA TRP A 149 -6.01 8.04 -17.08
C TRP A 149 -5.70 9.51 -16.79
N LYS A 150 -5.52 10.31 -17.85
CA LYS A 150 -5.08 11.72 -17.76
C LYS A 150 -5.95 12.56 -16.85
N SER A 151 -7.27 12.41 -16.94
CA SER A 151 -8.23 13.22 -16.19
C SER A 151 -8.38 12.80 -14.73
N THR A 152 -7.92 11.61 -14.34
CA THR A 152 -7.91 11.18 -12.92
C THR A 152 -6.85 12.00 -12.18
N THR A 153 -7.22 12.58 -11.03
CA THR A 153 -6.34 13.48 -10.27
C THR A 153 -6.06 13.01 -8.84
N GLN A 154 -6.86 12.08 -8.34
CA GLN A 154 -6.84 11.68 -6.94
C GLN A 154 -6.91 10.16 -6.79
N VAL A 155 -6.21 9.64 -5.79
CA VAL A 155 -6.18 8.22 -5.48
C VAL A 155 -6.18 7.97 -3.98
N GLY A 156 -6.80 6.88 -3.56
CA GLY A 156 -6.70 6.32 -2.22
C GLY A 156 -6.57 4.81 -2.32
N CYS A 157 -5.62 4.21 -1.60
CA CYS A 157 -5.35 2.77 -1.68
C CYS A 157 -5.29 2.16 -0.29
N GLY A 158 -5.70 0.92 -0.16
CA GLY A 158 -5.64 0.17 1.07
C GLY A 158 -5.52 -1.32 0.81
N TYR A 159 -5.18 -2.04 1.86
CA TYR A 159 -5.18 -3.50 1.83
C TYR A 159 -5.78 -4.09 3.10
N ASN A 160 -6.23 -5.33 2.99
CA ASN A 160 -6.49 -6.20 4.12
C ASN A 160 -6.10 -7.64 3.76
N VAL A 161 -5.95 -8.49 4.78
CA VAL A 161 -5.54 -9.89 4.62
C VAL A 161 -6.59 -10.78 5.28
N SER A 162 -7.03 -11.79 4.55
CA SER A 162 -8.06 -12.73 4.98
C SER A 162 -7.53 -13.75 5.99
N ARG A 163 -8.43 -14.60 6.49
CA ARG A 163 -8.07 -15.70 7.40
C ARG A 163 -7.20 -16.76 6.72
N THR A 164 -7.33 -16.94 5.40
CA THR A 164 -6.51 -17.87 4.60
C THR A 164 -5.23 -17.25 4.05
N LEU A 165 -4.82 -16.09 4.59
CA LEU A 165 -3.64 -15.34 4.13
C LEU A 165 -3.77 -14.81 2.70
N THR A 166 -4.99 -14.62 2.19
CA THR A 166 -5.22 -13.91 0.94
C THR A 166 -5.18 -12.41 1.19
N LEU A 167 -4.18 -11.74 0.62
CA LEU A 167 -4.09 -10.29 0.64
C LEU A 167 -4.94 -9.71 -0.49
N PHE A 168 -5.77 -8.72 -0.18
CA PHE A 168 -6.53 -7.93 -1.13
C PHE A 168 -6.07 -6.48 -1.08
N VAL A 169 -5.71 -5.93 -2.23
CA VAL A 169 -5.32 -4.54 -2.43
C VAL A 169 -6.39 -3.86 -3.27
N VAL A 170 -6.86 -2.72 -2.81
CA VAL A 170 -7.85 -1.90 -3.53
C VAL A 170 -7.29 -0.49 -3.67
N CYS A 171 -7.38 0.07 -4.87
CA CYS A 171 -7.17 1.49 -5.12
C CYS A 171 -8.42 2.10 -5.73
N LYS A 172 -8.89 3.21 -5.16
CA LYS A 172 -10.01 4.02 -5.66
C LYS A 172 -9.47 5.30 -6.30
N CYS A 173 -10.00 5.66 -7.46
CA CYS A 173 -9.52 6.76 -8.29
C CYS A 173 -10.63 7.77 -8.59
N PHE A 174 -10.33 9.06 -8.58
CA PHE A 174 -11.29 10.12 -8.91
C PHE A 174 -10.68 11.25 -9.77
N PRO A 175 -11.41 11.75 -10.79
CA PRO A 175 -12.57 11.11 -11.43
C PRO A 175 -12.26 9.71 -11.97
N GLN A 176 -13.29 8.88 -12.15
CA GLN A 176 -13.15 7.54 -12.73
C GLN A 176 -12.52 7.60 -14.12
N GLY A 177 -11.73 6.59 -14.44
CA GLY A 177 -11.25 6.33 -15.78
C GLY A 177 -12.17 5.41 -16.54
N ASN A 178 -11.64 4.85 -17.63
CA ASN A 178 -12.27 3.79 -18.42
C ASN A 178 -13.64 4.16 -19.02
N ILE A 179 -13.88 5.45 -19.25
CA ILE A 179 -15.11 5.94 -19.86
C ILE A 179 -15.07 5.69 -21.37
N ALA A 180 -16.12 5.03 -21.89
CA ALA A 180 -16.26 4.77 -23.32
C ALA A 180 -16.13 6.06 -24.16
N GLY A 181 -15.41 5.99 -25.26
CA GLY A 181 -15.15 7.13 -26.14
C GLY A 181 -14.09 8.13 -25.65
N GLN A 182 -13.52 7.95 -24.45
CA GLN A 182 -12.55 8.90 -23.87
C GLN A 182 -11.12 8.35 -23.75
N TYR A 183 -10.85 7.16 -24.28
CA TYR A 183 -9.58 6.47 -24.10
C TYR A 183 -8.40 7.20 -24.78
N GLN A 184 -8.52 7.56 -26.06
CA GLN A 184 -7.41 8.19 -26.80
C GLN A 184 -6.97 9.54 -26.21
N SER A 185 -7.88 10.29 -25.58
CA SER A 185 -7.55 11.56 -24.92
C SER A 185 -6.97 11.38 -23.50
N ASN A 186 -7.13 10.20 -22.90
CA ASN A 186 -6.74 9.93 -21.52
C ASN A 186 -5.60 8.91 -21.35
N VAL A 187 -5.37 8.03 -22.30
CA VAL A 187 -4.34 6.99 -22.25
C VAL A 187 -3.26 7.31 -23.29
N LEU A 188 -2.34 8.18 -22.90
CA LEU A 188 -1.27 8.65 -23.78
C LEU A 188 -0.19 7.58 -23.91
N ARG A 189 0.57 7.60 -25.01
CA ARG A 189 1.73 6.70 -25.18
C ARG A 189 2.81 7.03 -24.14
N PRO A 190 3.54 6.02 -23.63
CA PRO A 190 4.69 6.26 -22.78
C PRO A 190 5.83 6.89 -23.59
N SER A 191 6.77 7.55 -22.90
CA SER A 191 8.08 7.90 -23.45
C SER A 191 8.77 6.64 -24.00
N GLN A 192 9.46 6.78 -25.13
CA GLN A 192 10.38 5.75 -25.64
C GLN A 192 11.56 5.56 -24.69
#